data_AF-A0A817LQD9-F1
#
_entry.id   AF-A0A817LQD9-F1
#
_cell.length_a   1.000
_cell.length_b   1.000
_cell.length_c   1.000
_cell.angle_alpha   90.00
_cell.angle_beta   90.00
_cell.angle_gamma   90.00
#
_symmetry.space_group_name_H-M   'P 1'
#
loop_
_entity.id
_entity.type
_entity.pdbx_description
1 polymer ?
#
loop_
_entity_poly.entity_id
_entity_poly.type
_entity_poly.pdbx_seq_one_letter_code
_entity_poly.pdbx_strand_id
1 'polypeptide(L)'
;MDKRKRSNFNQSKYWLDDSEHFDDKSSDEDTNVNHDSEDAEIPSTLQDTSDESDDGTVEKDSGDESDENSVDTKSMSDEEPPRRRAKRKPQVKPTPVKIFSSKSGRQWTSKELPKKKLPIANILRQRTGVGLPAADIQTLKEAFQLLITQEMVLLLVKETNRRAHLLLERWSEENPDEKSQWRDTDLEEMWAFIGLLLLAGVHRAKNETLDELWSMINGRPIFRATMSKNRFKSLLQFCRFDNTTTREERLKVDKLAAIRDLWTMFLARLQICYMPGGSLTVDEQLIPTRGRCNFRQYIPSKPGKDGVEIFWC
;
A
#
# COMPACT_ATOMS: atom_id res chain seq x y z
N MET A 1 35.29 -33.12 26.77
CA MET A 1 34.33 -32.00 26.96
C MET A 1 34.57 -31.01 25.85
N ASP A 2 33.79 -31.12 24.79
CA ASP A 2 34.04 -30.46 23.51
C ASP A 2 33.23 -29.16 23.41
N LYS A 3 33.90 -28.02 23.52
CA LYS A 3 33.28 -26.70 23.39
C LYS A 3 33.18 -26.36 21.90
N ARG A 4 32.04 -26.70 21.28
CA ARG A 4 31.65 -26.17 19.96
C ARG A 4 31.66 -24.64 20.02
N LYS A 5 32.68 -24.02 19.41
CA LYS A 5 32.68 -22.59 19.07
C LYS A 5 31.54 -22.36 18.08
N ARG A 6 30.46 -21.74 18.53
CA ARG A 6 29.50 -21.10 17.63
C ARG A 6 30.23 -19.88 17.04
N SER A 7 30.54 -19.96 15.75
CA SER A 7 30.97 -18.79 14.97
C SER A 7 29.82 -17.78 15.00
N ASN A 8 30.05 -16.62 15.62
CA ASN A 8 29.13 -15.49 15.54
C ASN A 8 29.32 -14.86 14.16
N PHE A 9 28.50 -15.32 13.22
CA PHE A 9 28.43 -14.87 11.84
C PHE A 9 28.03 -13.39 11.77
N ASN A 10 28.96 -12.50 11.44
CA ASN A 10 28.65 -11.09 11.24
C ASN A 10 28.18 -10.83 9.80
N GLN A 11 26.94 -11.28 9.52
CA GLN A 11 26.18 -11.15 8.27
C GLN A 11 25.79 -9.70 7.88
N SER A 12 26.36 -8.65 8.47
CA SER A 12 25.85 -7.30 8.21
C SER A 12 26.40 -6.71 6.90
N LYS A 13 27.70 -6.92 6.64
CA LYS A 13 28.44 -6.18 5.60
C LYS A 13 28.10 -6.59 4.16
N TYR A 14 27.94 -7.88 3.88
CA TYR A 14 27.74 -8.39 2.50
C TYR A 14 26.30 -8.39 2.01
N TRP A 15 25.39 -8.10 2.92
CA TRP A 15 23.98 -8.45 2.82
C TRP A 15 23.10 -7.19 2.76
N LEU A 16 23.65 -6.05 3.18
CA LEU A 16 23.04 -4.71 3.17
C LEU A 16 23.71 -3.76 2.16
N ASP A 17 24.91 -4.07 1.66
CA ASP A 17 25.71 -3.16 0.81
C ASP A 17 25.26 -3.12 -0.67
N ASP A 18 24.45 -4.10 -1.10
CA ASP A 18 23.73 -4.05 -2.39
C ASP A 18 22.52 -3.06 -2.34
N SER A 19 22.54 -2.05 -1.47
CA SER A 19 21.73 -0.84 -1.68
C SER A 19 22.30 -0.08 -2.88
N GLU A 20 21.94 -0.60 -4.06
CA GLU A 20 22.30 -0.23 -5.43
C GLU A 20 22.81 1.23 -5.53
N HIS A 21 24.08 1.35 -5.95
CA HIS A 21 24.71 2.60 -6.37
C HIS A 21 24.02 3.04 -7.66
N PHE A 22 22.96 3.85 -7.53
CA PHE A 22 22.43 4.61 -8.64
C PHE A 22 23.34 5.81 -8.84
N ASP A 23 24.26 5.69 -9.80
CA ASP A 23 25.05 6.83 -10.27
C ASP A 23 24.09 7.85 -10.90
N ASP A 24 23.90 8.96 -10.20
CA ASP A 24 23.22 10.15 -10.69
C ASP A 24 24.19 10.95 -11.55
N LYS A 25 23.98 10.90 -12.87
CA LYS A 25 24.49 11.91 -13.79
C LYS A 25 23.32 12.52 -14.52
N SER A 26 22.59 13.37 -13.82
CA SER A 26 21.78 14.41 -14.45
C SER A 26 22.38 15.77 -14.08
N SER A 27 22.87 16.47 -15.10
CA SER A 27 23.38 17.83 -15.05
C SER A 27 22.28 18.80 -14.60
N ASP A 28 22.46 19.41 -13.43
CA ASP A 28 21.70 20.59 -13.03
C ASP A 28 22.23 21.80 -13.82
N GLU A 29 21.42 22.31 -14.74
CA GLU A 29 21.55 23.68 -15.22
C GLU A 29 20.92 24.62 -14.19
N ASP A 30 21.76 25.49 -13.66
CA ASP A 30 21.45 26.57 -12.73
C ASP A 30 20.26 27.41 -13.20
N THR A 31 19.24 27.53 -12.35
CA THR A 31 18.40 28.74 -12.31
C THR A 31 18.55 29.41 -10.95
N ASN A 32 19.49 30.36 -10.96
CA ASN A 32 19.78 31.33 -9.93
C ASN A 32 18.54 32.20 -9.65
N VAL A 33 17.98 32.11 -8.45
CA VAL A 33 17.10 33.15 -7.90
C VAL A 33 17.59 33.50 -6.50
N ASN A 34 18.30 34.63 -6.44
CA ASN A 34 18.58 35.37 -5.22
C ASN A 34 17.28 35.66 -4.45
N HIS A 35 17.26 35.38 -3.15
CA HIS A 35 16.65 36.31 -2.22
C HIS A 35 17.33 36.26 -0.85
N ASP A 36 17.40 37.45 -0.27
CA ASP A 36 18.31 37.88 0.76
C ASP A 36 18.06 37.27 2.14
N SER A 37 19.15 37.22 2.88
CA SER A 37 19.31 36.97 4.31
C SER A 37 18.57 37.99 5.18
N GLU A 38 17.90 37.52 6.23
CA GLU A 38 17.84 38.22 7.51
C GLU A 38 18.03 37.21 8.66
N ASP A 39 19.02 37.52 9.50
CA ASP A 39 19.40 36.84 10.73
C ASP A 39 18.33 36.94 11.82
N ALA A 40 18.11 35.87 12.60
CA ALA A 40 17.70 35.97 14.01
C ALA A 40 17.89 34.64 14.76
N GLU A 41 18.99 34.58 15.51
CA GLU A 41 19.19 34.04 16.87
C GLU A 41 18.36 32.84 17.38
N ILE A 42 19.11 31.82 17.78
CA ILE A 42 18.70 30.69 18.63
C ILE A 42 18.65 31.16 20.09
N PRO A 43 17.63 30.76 20.86
CA PRO A 43 17.85 30.45 22.27
C PRO A 43 17.48 28.99 22.60
N SER A 44 18.46 28.31 23.17
CA SER A 44 18.31 27.10 23.96
C SER A 44 17.38 27.33 25.16
N THR A 45 16.43 26.43 25.44
CA THR A 45 16.09 25.95 26.80
C THR A 45 15.26 24.66 26.71
N LEU A 46 15.62 23.69 27.56
CA LEU A 46 14.97 22.41 27.83
C LEU A 46 13.57 22.60 28.47
N GLN A 47 12.58 21.78 28.10
CA GLN A 47 11.85 20.89 29.04
C GLN A 47 10.75 20.06 28.35
N ASP A 48 10.91 18.75 28.56
CA ASP A 48 9.93 17.68 28.77
C ASP A 48 8.45 18.07 28.99
N THR A 49 7.50 17.40 28.31
CA THR A 49 6.37 16.66 28.93
C THR A 49 5.53 15.89 27.90
N SER A 50 5.43 14.58 28.13
CA SER A 50 4.28 13.66 28.09
C SER A 50 3.10 13.83 27.11
N ASP A 51 2.73 12.67 26.54
CA ASP A 51 1.39 12.10 26.24
C ASP A 51 0.30 12.99 25.65
N GLU A 52 -0.38 12.48 24.61
CA GLU A 52 -1.83 12.21 24.68
C GLU A 52 -2.24 11.10 23.70
N SER A 53 -2.88 10.08 24.27
CA SER A 53 -3.73 9.08 23.64
C SER A 53 -5.12 9.66 23.41
N ASP A 54 -5.66 9.53 22.20
CA ASP A 54 -7.07 9.85 21.92
C ASP A 54 -7.84 8.59 21.48
N ASP A 55 -8.87 8.30 22.28
CA ASP A 55 -9.77 7.14 22.26
C ASP A 55 -11.09 7.56 21.59
N GLY A 56 -11.27 7.15 20.34
CA GLY A 56 -12.49 7.40 19.57
C GLY A 56 -13.56 6.35 19.87
N THR A 57 -14.43 6.65 20.83
CA THR A 57 -15.65 5.91 21.15
C THR A 57 -16.66 5.91 19.98
N VAL A 58 -17.32 4.76 19.81
CA VAL A 58 -18.30 4.48 18.75
C VAL A 58 -19.70 4.66 19.33
N GLU A 59 -20.46 5.65 18.86
CA GLU A 59 -21.91 5.70 19.09
C GLU A 59 -22.69 5.08 17.92
N LYS A 60 -23.56 4.13 18.29
CA LYS A 60 -24.54 3.44 17.45
C LYS A 60 -25.79 4.30 17.33
N ASP A 61 -26.30 4.47 16.11
CA ASP A 61 -27.65 4.97 15.86
C ASP A 61 -28.53 3.82 15.36
N SER A 62 -29.70 3.66 15.97
CA SER A 62 -30.71 2.68 15.59
C SER A 62 -32.11 3.16 15.98
N GLY A 63 -32.92 3.48 14.96
CA GLY A 63 -34.27 2.93 14.74
C GLY A 63 -35.44 3.39 15.62
N ASP A 64 -36.27 4.28 15.03
CA ASP A 64 -37.73 4.17 14.79
C ASP A 64 -38.69 3.62 15.88
N GLU A 65 -39.71 4.39 16.29
CA GLU A 65 -41.12 4.23 15.86
C GLU A 65 -42.11 5.17 16.63
N SER A 66 -43.28 5.32 16.00
CA SER A 66 -44.52 6.07 16.24
C SER A 66 -45.14 6.16 17.64
N ASP A 67 -45.92 7.24 17.90
CA ASP A 67 -47.38 7.13 18.12
C ASP A 67 -48.13 8.49 18.28
N GLU A 68 -49.39 8.48 17.83
CA GLU A 68 -50.39 9.55 17.90
C GLU A 68 -50.97 9.73 19.32
N ASN A 69 -51.39 10.94 19.74
CA ASN A 69 -52.81 11.36 19.83
C ASN A 69 -53.06 12.62 20.72
N SER A 70 -54.19 13.28 20.40
CA SER A 70 -55.10 14.14 21.19
C SER A 70 -54.80 15.63 21.50
N VAL A 71 -55.50 16.47 20.71
CA VAL A 71 -56.37 17.63 21.02
C VAL A 71 -56.22 18.35 22.37
N ASP A 72 -55.97 19.68 22.33
CA ASP A 72 -56.82 20.62 23.08
C ASP A 72 -56.84 22.03 22.48
N THR A 73 -58.03 22.62 22.48
CA THR A 73 -58.41 23.88 21.81
C THR A 73 -58.10 25.12 22.66
N LYS A 74 -57.62 26.20 22.01
CA LYS A 74 -57.99 27.59 22.37
C LYS A 74 -57.68 28.58 21.26
N SER A 75 -58.72 29.26 20.80
CA SER A 75 -58.72 30.42 19.91
C SER A 75 -57.98 31.62 20.53
N MET A 76 -57.35 32.47 19.70
CA MET A 76 -57.44 33.94 19.74
C MET A 76 -56.53 34.58 18.66
N SER A 77 -57.13 35.51 17.91
CA SER A 77 -56.59 36.66 17.15
C SER A 77 -55.64 36.44 15.96
N ASP A 78 -56.15 36.82 14.80
CA ASP A 78 -55.44 37.14 13.55
C ASP A 78 -54.50 38.34 13.72
N GLU A 79 -53.18 38.11 13.56
CA GLU A 79 -52.26 39.13 13.04
C GLU A 79 -51.29 38.46 12.05
N GLU A 80 -51.32 38.90 10.79
CA GLU A 80 -50.37 38.48 9.76
C GLU A 80 -48.94 38.94 10.11
N PRO A 81 -47.93 38.05 10.09
CA PRO A 81 -46.55 38.46 10.24
C PRO A 81 -46.06 39.14 8.94
N PRO A 82 -45.15 40.13 9.03
CA PRO A 82 -44.67 40.83 7.85
C PRO A 82 -43.88 39.87 6.96
N ARG A 83 -44.22 39.87 5.66
CA ARG A 83 -43.57 39.07 4.61
C ARG A 83 -42.04 39.23 4.68
N ARG A 84 -41.35 38.20 5.19
CA ARG A 84 -39.89 38.09 5.08
C ARG A 84 -39.50 38.03 3.61
N ARG A 85 -38.84 39.10 3.14
CA ARG A 85 -38.24 39.20 1.81
C ARG A 85 -37.31 38.00 1.59
N ALA A 86 -37.66 37.13 0.65
CA ALA A 86 -36.83 35.99 0.27
C ALA A 86 -35.43 36.47 -0.10
N LYS A 87 -34.42 36.11 0.71
CA LYS A 87 -33.01 36.32 0.36
C LYS A 87 -32.75 35.56 -0.94
N ARG A 88 -32.40 36.29 -2.01
CA ARG A 88 -31.98 35.69 -3.29
C ARG A 88 -30.85 34.71 -3.00
N LYS A 89 -31.04 33.43 -3.36
CA LYS A 89 -29.96 32.45 -3.36
C LYS A 89 -28.79 33.03 -4.19
N PRO A 90 -27.54 32.99 -3.71
CA PRO A 90 -26.43 33.49 -4.49
C PRO A 90 -26.39 32.75 -5.84
N GLN A 91 -26.39 33.51 -6.94
CA GLN A 91 -26.19 32.95 -8.28
C GLN A 91 -24.79 32.36 -8.34
N VAL A 92 -24.71 31.03 -8.38
CA VAL A 92 -23.47 30.32 -8.67
C VAL A 92 -23.07 30.70 -10.10
N LYS A 93 -21.95 31.41 -10.26
CA LYS A 93 -21.40 31.70 -11.59
C LYS A 93 -21.09 30.37 -12.28
N PRO A 94 -21.48 30.16 -13.55
CA PRO A 94 -21.24 28.90 -14.24
C PRO A 94 -19.73 28.67 -14.34
N THR A 95 -19.27 27.56 -13.78
CA THR A 95 -17.88 27.12 -13.89
C THR A 95 -17.57 26.85 -15.36
N PRO A 96 -16.47 27.39 -15.92
CA PRO A 96 -16.13 27.16 -17.32
C PRO A 96 -15.93 25.66 -17.57
N VAL A 97 -16.58 25.15 -18.62
CA VAL A 97 -16.42 23.75 -19.06
C VAL A 97 -15.00 23.55 -19.56
N LYS A 98 -14.26 22.66 -18.91
CA LYS A 98 -12.92 22.25 -19.32
C LYS A 98 -13.02 20.97 -20.16
N ILE A 99 -12.15 20.86 -21.16
CA ILE A 99 -11.95 19.64 -21.94
C ILE A 99 -10.54 19.15 -21.64
N PHE A 100 -10.40 17.87 -21.31
CA PHE A 100 -9.14 17.23 -21.00
C PHE A 100 -8.87 16.13 -22.03
N SER A 101 -7.68 16.09 -22.60
CA SER A 101 -7.30 15.08 -23.59
C SER A 101 -6.29 14.11 -22.97
N SER A 102 -6.59 12.82 -23.03
CA SER A 102 -5.65 11.77 -22.64
C SER A 102 -4.63 11.48 -23.76
N LYS A 103 -3.52 10.82 -23.43
CA LYS A 103 -2.53 10.33 -24.41
C LYS A 103 -3.13 9.38 -25.46
N SER A 104 -4.25 8.73 -25.15
CA SER A 104 -4.99 7.86 -26.08
C SER A 104 -5.88 8.61 -27.08
N GLY A 105 -5.94 9.95 -26.99
CA GLY A 105 -6.87 10.78 -27.76
C GLY A 105 -8.28 10.86 -27.19
N ARG A 106 -8.63 10.08 -26.14
CA ARG A 106 -9.92 10.22 -25.45
C ARG A 106 -10.03 11.59 -24.80
N GLN A 107 -11.19 12.22 -25.00
CA GLN A 107 -11.53 13.53 -24.43
C GLN A 107 -12.51 13.37 -23.26
N TRP A 108 -12.23 14.09 -22.19
CA TRP A 108 -13.05 14.19 -20.98
C TRP A 108 -13.53 15.62 -20.83
N THR A 109 -14.70 15.83 -20.22
CA THR A 109 -15.24 17.17 -20.01
C THR A 109 -15.71 17.34 -18.58
N SER A 110 -15.52 18.54 -18.02
CA SER A 110 -16.10 18.91 -16.73
C SER A 110 -17.58 19.31 -16.84
N LYS A 111 -18.20 19.17 -18.02
CA LYS A 111 -19.62 19.43 -18.21
C LYS A 111 -20.43 18.35 -17.50
N GLU A 112 -21.22 18.75 -16.52
CA GLU A 112 -22.18 17.85 -15.88
C GLU A 112 -23.14 17.26 -16.92
N LEU A 113 -23.36 15.95 -16.83
CA LEU A 113 -24.37 15.30 -17.64
C LEU A 113 -25.75 15.82 -17.20
N PRO A 114 -26.63 16.22 -18.14
CA PRO A 114 -27.97 16.65 -17.79
C PRO A 114 -28.71 15.52 -17.05
N LYS A 115 -29.48 15.87 -16.01
CA LYS A 115 -30.34 14.94 -15.24
C LYS A 115 -31.53 14.46 -16.09
N LYS A 116 -31.25 13.74 -17.17
CA LYS A 116 -32.22 13.12 -18.07
C LYS A 116 -32.07 11.60 -17.99
N LYS A 117 -33.10 10.88 -18.45
CA LYS A 117 -33.06 9.44 -18.60
C LYS A 117 -31.82 9.05 -19.41
N LEU A 118 -30.99 8.15 -18.87
CA LEU A 118 -29.76 7.73 -19.54
C LEU A 118 -30.10 7.12 -20.91
N PRO A 119 -29.33 7.43 -21.97
CA PRO A 119 -29.46 6.75 -23.25
C PRO A 119 -29.39 5.23 -23.07
N ILE A 120 -30.14 4.47 -23.88
CA ILE A 120 -30.16 3.00 -23.81
C ILE A 120 -28.74 2.41 -23.94
N ALA A 121 -27.89 3.05 -24.75
CA ALA A 121 -26.49 2.68 -24.93
C ALA A 121 -25.64 2.82 -23.65
N ASN A 122 -26.06 3.65 -22.69
CA ASN A 122 -25.36 3.89 -21.42
C ASN A 122 -25.93 3.06 -20.26
N ILE A 123 -26.93 2.21 -20.52
CA ILE A 123 -27.45 1.30 -19.52
C ILE A 123 -26.46 0.14 -19.39
N LEU A 124 -25.86 0.01 -18.21
CA LEU A 124 -25.02 -1.13 -17.87
C LEU A 124 -25.90 -2.37 -17.74
N ARG A 125 -25.71 -3.33 -18.65
CA ARG A 125 -26.45 -4.60 -18.70
C ARG A 125 -25.64 -5.77 -18.13
N GLN A 126 -24.35 -5.58 -17.94
CA GLN A 126 -23.47 -6.60 -17.41
C GLN A 126 -23.72 -6.79 -15.91
N ARG A 127 -23.66 -8.05 -15.46
CA ARG A 127 -23.74 -8.37 -14.03
C ARG A 127 -22.52 -7.80 -13.31
N THR A 128 -22.77 -6.98 -12.32
CA THR A 128 -21.75 -6.40 -11.44
C THR A 128 -21.49 -7.34 -10.26
N GLY A 129 -20.35 -7.17 -9.60
CA GLY A 129 -19.96 -7.97 -8.45
C GLY A 129 -18.92 -9.04 -8.76
N VAL A 130 -18.92 -10.10 -7.95
CA VAL A 130 -17.93 -11.18 -7.99
C VAL A 130 -17.94 -11.87 -9.36
N GLY A 131 -16.77 -11.92 -10.01
CA GLY A 131 -16.60 -12.57 -11.31
C GLY A 131 -16.81 -14.08 -11.23
N LEU A 132 -17.07 -14.73 -12.37
CA LEU A 132 -17.35 -16.17 -12.43
C LEU A 132 -16.28 -17.04 -11.75
N PRO A 133 -14.96 -16.80 -11.92
CA PRO A 133 -13.93 -17.60 -11.24
C PRO A 133 -13.95 -17.48 -9.71
N ALA A 134 -14.67 -16.50 -9.18
CA ALA A 134 -14.76 -16.20 -7.76
C ALA A 134 -16.15 -16.56 -7.17
N ALA A 135 -17.10 -16.96 -8.01
CA ALA A 135 -18.46 -17.26 -7.60
C ALA A 135 -18.58 -18.54 -6.76
N ASP A 136 -17.66 -19.50 -6.96
CA ASP A 136 -17.70 -20.83 -6.34
C ASP A 136 -16.81 -20.96 -5.09
N ILE A 137 -16.17 -19.88 -4.65
CA ILE A 137 -15.27 -19.88 -3.49
C ILE A 137 -16.03 -20.25 -2.21
N GLN A 138 -15.52 -21.24 -1.48
CA GLN A 138 -16.10 -21.72 -0.22
C GLN A 138 -15.26 -21.37 1.00
N THR A 139 -13.96 -21.10 0.81
CA THR A 139 -13.03 -20.87 1.93
C THR A 139 -12.28 -19.54 1.82
N LEU A 140 -11.87 -19.00 2.97
CA LEU A 140 -11.00 -17.81 3.03
C LEU A 140 -9.67 -18.04 2.32
N LYS A 141 -9.15 -19.28 2.37
CA LYS A 141 -7.92 -19.66 1.67
C LYS A 141 -8.09 -19.54 0.16
N GLU A 142 -9.17 -20.08 -0.39
CA GLU A 142 -9.50 -19.97 -1.82
C GLU A 142 -9.70 -18.51 -2.24
N ALA A 143 -10.39 -17.70 -1.41
CA ALA A 143 -10.54 -16.27 -1.65
C ALA A 143 -9.20 -15.54 -1.77
N PHE A 144 -8.27 -15.86 -0.87
CA PHE A 144 -6.92 -15.28 -0.92
C PHE A 144 -6.13 -15.78 -2.14
N GLN A 145 -6.20 -17.08 -2.43
CA GLN A 145 -5.48 -17.71 -3.54
C GLN A 145 -6.02 -17.30 -4.92
N LEU A 146 -7.23 -16.76 -4.99
CA LEU A 146 -7.77 -16.14 -6.18
C LEU A 146 -7.03 -14.84 -6.56
N LEU A 147 -6.61 -14.07 -5.56
CA LEU A 147 -5.89 -12.81 -5.72
C LEU A 147 -4.38 -13.04 -5.85
N ILE A 148 -3.82 -13.84 -4.95
CA ILE A 148 -2.41 -14.25 -4.95
C ILE A 148 -2.36 -15.69 -5.44
N THR A 149 -2.04 -15.90 -6.71
CA THR A 149 -2.14 -17.25 -7.29
C THR A 149 -0.92 -18.10 -6.98
N GLN A 150 -1.04 -19.41 -7.16
CA GLN A 150 0.08 -20.34 -7.01
C GLN A 150 1.25 -19.97 -7.96
N GLU A 151 0.97 -19.50 -9.17
CA GLU A 151 1.99 -19.08 -10.14
C GLU A 151 2.78 -17.88 -9.63
N MET A 152 2.12 -16.93 -8.95
CA MET A 152 2.80 -15.80 -8.31
C MET A 152 3.75 -16.30 -7.22
N VAL A 153 3.29 -17.21 -6.37
CA VAL A 153 4.13 -17.74 -5.29
C VAL A 153 5.29 -18.59 -5.84
N LEU A 154 5.06 -19.33 -6.93
CA LEU A 154 6.13 -20.04 -7.64
C LEU A 154 7.17 -19.09 -8.25
N LEU A 155 6.75 -17.92 -8.74
CA LEU A 155 7.67 -16.87 -9.16
C LEU A 155 8.54 -16.41 -7.97
N LEU A 156 7.93 -16.13 -6.81
CA LEU A 156 8.68 -15.76 -5.59
C LEU A 156 9.68 -16.85 -5.21
N VAL A 157 9.27 -18.12 -5.20
CA VAL A 157 10.14 -19.26 -4.89
C VAL A 157 11.35 -19.30 -5.82
N LYS A 158 11.11 -19.27 -7.12
CA LYS A 158 12.15 -19.33 -8.15
C LYS A 158 13.17 -18.20 -8.00
N GLU A 159 12.68 -16.97 -7.87
CA GLU A 159 13.54 -15.79 -7.86
C GLU A 159 14.26 -15.60 -6.51
N THR A 160 13.64 -16.00 -5.41
CA THR A 160 14.27 -16.03 -4.08
C THR A 160 15.42 -17.03 -4.03
N ASN A 161 15.22 -18.25 -4.52
CA ASN A 161 16.30 -19.26 -4.59
C ASN A 161 17.43 -18.80 -5.51
N ARG A 162 17.11 -18.26 -6.68
CA ARG A 162 18.12 -17.69 -7.59
C ARG A 162 18.99 -16.63 -6.88
N ARG A 163 18.37 -15.68 -6.18
CA ARG A 163 19.10 -14.64 -5.45
C ARG A 163 19.99 -15.23 -4.36
N ALA A 164 19.49 -16.21 -3.61
CA ALA A 164 20.26 -16.85 -2.56
C ALA A 164 21.50 -17.58 -3.12
N HIS A 165 21.36 -18.34 -4.21
CA HIS A 165 22.51 -19.00 -4.85
C HIS A 165 23.54 -18.02 -5.38
N LEU A 166 23.12 -16.95 -6.08
CA LEU A 166 24.03 -15.94 -6.60
C LEU A 166 24.87 -15.27 -5.50
N LEU A 167 24.27 -14.99 -4.34
CA LEU A 167 24.99 -14.41 -3.22
C LEU A 167 25.92 -15.41 -2.53
N LEU A 168 25.50 -16.68 -2.43
CA LEU A 168 26.34 -17.72 -1.84
C LEU A 168 27.55 -18.05 -2.71
N GLU A 169 27.40 -18.04 -4.02
CA GLU A 169 28.50 -18.22 -4.96
C GLU A 169 29.56 -17.14 -4.74
N ARG A 170 29.16 -15.86 -4.80
CA ARG A 170 30.05 -14.71 -4.52
C ARG A 170 30.70 -14.81 -3.15
N TRP A 171 29.93 -15.16 -2.12
CA TRP A 171 30.47 -15.27 -0.77
C TRP A 171 31.47 -16.43 -0.63
N SER A 172 31.25 -17.55 -1.31
CA SER A 172 32.15 -18.71 -1.27
C SER A 172 33.47 -18.43 -1.97
N GLU A 173 33.46 -17.60 -3.02
CA GLU A 173 34.69 -17.10 -3.67
C GLU A 173 35.54 -16.27 -2.69
N GLU A 174 34.90 -15.45 -1.86
CA GLU A 174 35.57 -14.59 -0.88
C GLU A 174 35.94 -15.32 0.43
N ASN A 175 35.28 -16.44 0.75
CA ASN A 175 35.44 -17.17 2.00
C ASN A 175 35.56 -18.70 1.78
N PRO A 176 36.64 -19.20 1.16
CA PRO A 176 36.76 -20.62 0.78
C PRO A 176 36.69 -21.61 1.96
N ASP A 177 37.12 -21.16 3.14
CA ASP A 177 37.19 -21.98 4.37
C ASP A 177 35.85 -22.02 5.13
N GLU A 178 34.93 -21.12 4.83
CA GLU A 178 33.61 -21.08 5.46
C GLU A 178 32.58 -21.68 4.51
N LYS A 179 31.79 -22.66 4.98
CA LYS A 179 30.70 -23.25 4.21
C LYS A 179 29.37 -22.67 4.66
N SER A 180 28.76 -21.84 3.84
CA SER A 180 27.38 -21.39 4.02
C SER A 180 26.46 -22.17 3.08
N GLN A 181 25.30 -22.60 3.57
CA GLN A 181 24.35 -23.39 2.80
C GLN A 181 22.96 -22.74 2.86
N TRP A 182 22.41 -22.47 1.68
CA TRP A 182 21.00 -22.13 1.50
C TRP A 182 20.23 -23.42 1.30
N ARG A 183 19.18 -23.62 2.10
CA ARG A 183 18.13 -24.57 1.75
C ARG A 183 17.12 -23.84 0.88
N ASP A 184 16.87 -24.39 -0.29
CA ASP A 184 15.85 -23.86 -1.19
C ASP A 184 14.52 -23.71 -0.48
N THR A 185 13.88 -22.57 -0.71
CA THR A 185 12.48 -22.39 -0.35
C THR A 185 11.61 -23.10 -1.37
N ASP A 186 10.47 -23.59 -0.92
CA ASP A 186 9.47 -24.25 -1.75
C ASP A 186 8.14 -23.52 -1.64
N LEU A 187 7.14 -24.04 -2.35
CA LEU A 187 5.81 -23.44 -2.38
C LEU A 187 5.17 -23.38 -0.99
N GLU A 188 5.32 -24.44 -0.17
CA GLU A 188 4.69 -24.53 1.14
C GLU A 188 5.33 -23.55 2.13
N GLU A 189 6.66 -23.47 2.15
CA GLU A 189 7.39 -22.53 2.99
C GLU A 189 7.11 -21.07 2.57
N MET A 190 7.00 -20.78 1.28
CA MET A 190 6.68 -19.44 0.81
C MET A 190 5.24 -19.04 1.19
N TRP A 191 4.27 -19.96 1.15
CA TRP A 191 2.94 -19.71 1.70
C TRP A 191 2.96 -19.46 3.20
N ALA A 192 3.74 -20.23 3.96
CA ALA A 192 3.92 -20.04 5.39
C ALA A 192 4.55 -18.68 5.70
N PHE A 193 5.55 -18.26 4.91
CA PHE A 193 6.19 -16.95 5.00
C PHE A 193 5.18 -15.81 4.77
N ILE A 194 4.39 -15.88 3.69
CA ILE A 194 3.32 -14.91 3.40
C ILE A 194 2.28 -14.90 4.54
N GLY A 195 1.91 -16.07 5.06
CA GLY A 195 0.99 -16.20 6.19
C GLY A 195 1.50 -15.48 7.45
N LEU A 196 2.80 -15.57 7.75
CA LEU A 196 3.40 -14.84 8.87
C LEU A 196 3.43 -13.32 8.64
N LEU A 197 3.63 -12.86 7.40
CA LEU A 197 3.54 -11.43 7.06
C LEU A 197 2.12 -10.89 7.28
N LEU A 198 1.10 -11.63 6.83
CA LEU A 198 -0.30 -11.28 7.07
C LEU A 198 -0.62 -11.24 8.55
N LEU A 199 -0.15 -12.24 9.31
CA LEU A 199 -0.39 -12.34 10.73
C LEU A 199 0.29 -11.20 11.52
N ALA A 200 1.49 -10.79 11.13
CA ALA A 200 2.14 -9.61 11.69
C ALA A 200 1.30 -8.34 11.46
N GLY A 201 0.67 -8.22 10.28
CA GLY A 201 -0.30 -7.16 9.98
C GLY A 201 -1.53 -7.19 10.88
N VAL A 202 -2.13 -8.38 11.07
CA VAL A 202 -3.29 -8.57 11.98
C VAL A 202 -2.97 -8.13 13.41
N HIS A 203 -1.76 -8.43 13.89
CA HIS A 203 -1.30 -8.01 15.21
C HIS A 203 -0.80 -6.56 15.28
N ARG A 204 -0.86 -5.81 14.17
CA ARG A 204 -0.34 -4.43 14.09
C ARG A 204 1.14 -4.31 14.51
N ALA A 205 1.92 -5.36 14.27
CA ALA A 205 3.29 -5.52 14.76
C ALA A 205 4.34 -4.69 13.99
N LYS A 206 3.95 -3.57 13.39
CA LYS A 206 4.83 -2.74 12.53
C LYS A 206 6.05 -2.17 13.26
N ASN A 207 5.95 -2.04 14.58
CA ASN A 207 7.01 -1.51 15.45
C ASN A 207 7.63 -2.60 16.35
N GLU A 208 7.26 -3.86 16.16
CA GLU A 208 7.85 -4.98 16.91
C GLU A 208 9.06 -5.54 16.16
N THR A 209 10.11 -5.85 16.89
CA THR A 209 11.29 -6.54 16.38
C THR A 209 11.00 -8.02 16.13
N LEU A 210 11.82 -8.66 15.29
CA LEU A 210 11.75 -10.12 15.12
C LEU A 210 12.04 -10.87 16.42
N ASP A 211 12.83 -10.30 17.34
CA ASP A 211 13.10 -10.90 18.65
C ASP A 211 11.85 -10.93 19.54
N GLU A 212 11.06 -9.85 19.53
CA GLU A 212 9.80 -9.79 20.26
C GLU A 212 8.78 -10.75 19.66
N LEU A 213 8.60 -10.73 18.34
CA LEU A 213 7.66 -11.60 17.64
C LEU A 213 7.95 -13.10 17.89
N TRP A 214 9.22 -13.49 17.91
CA TRP A 214 9.65 -14.87 18.17
C TRP A 214 9.96 -15.19 19.64
N SER A 215 9.82 -14.23 20.57
CA SER A 215 10.16 -14.40 21.99
C SER A 215 9.39 -15.54 22.65
N MET A 216 10.05 -16.42 23.41
CA MET A 216 9.37 -17.52 24.09
C MET A 216 8.36 -17.07 25.15
N ILE A 217 8.60 -15.90 25.76
CA ILE A 217 7.81 -15.39 26.88
C ILE A 217 6.69 -14.49 26.36
N ASN A 218 7.05 -13.48 25.55
CA ASN A 218 6.13 -12.42 25.13
C ASN A 218 5.75 -12.51 23.64
N GLY A 219 6.38 -13.43 22.90
CA GLY A 219 6.14 -13.60 21.48
C GLY A 219 4.94 -14.48 21.21
N ARG A 220 4.63 -14.63 19.93
CA ARG A 220 3.43 -15.35 19.47
C ARG A 220 3.83 -16.77 19.10
N PRO A 221 3.35 -17.83 19.78
CA PRO A 221 3.80 -19.21 19.57
C PRO A 221 3.71 -19.68 18.11
N ILE A 222 2.68 -19.23 17.39
CA ILE A 222 2.46 -19.54 15.97
C ILE A 222 3.62 -19.13 15.06
N PHE A 223 4.33 -18.04 15.36
CA PHE A 223 5.49 -17.62 14.56
C PHE A 223 6.61 -18.67 14.66
N ARG A 224 6.95 -19.10 15.89
CA ARG A 224 7.95 -20.16 16.14
C ARG A 224 7.51 -21.52 15.62
N ALA A 225 6.21 -21.83 15.75
CA ALA A 225 5.65 -23.09 15.28
C ALA A 225 5.67 -23.21 13.75
N THR A 226 5.56 -22.07 13.05
CA THR A 226 5.56 -22.01 11.58
C THR A 226 6.98 -22.07 11.01
N MET A 227 7.90 -21.22 11.48
CA MET A 227 9.31 -21.29 11.08
C MET A 227 10.24 -20.61 12.10
N SER A 228 11.53 -20.94 12.04
CA SER A 228 12.51 -20.28 12.91
C SER A 228 12.70 -18.80 12.56
N LYS A 229 13.01 -17.98 13.57
CA LYS A 229 13.32 -16.54 13.39
C LYS A 229 14.38 -16.30 12.33
N ASN A 230 15.45 -17.11 12.36
CA ASN A 230 16.55 -16.99 11.42
C ASN A 230 16.12 -17.32 9.99
N ARG A 231 15.27 -18.35 9.81
CA ARG A 231 14.74 -18.69 8.48
C ARG A 231 13.84 -17.57 7.94
N PHE A 232 12.94 -17.03 8.77
CA PHE A 232 12.10 -15.89 8.39
C PHE A 232 12.93 -14.67 8.01
N LYS A 233 13.96 -14.34 8.80
CA LYS A 233 14.91 -13.25 8.49
C LYS A 233 15.63 -13.47 7.16
N SER A 234 16.10 -14.69 6.88
CA SER A 234 16.74 -14.99 5.59
C SER A 234 15.77 -14.88 4.42
N LEU A 235 14.52 -15.33 4.57
CA LEU A 235 13.50 -15.18 3.54
C LEU A 235 13.15 -13.70 3.28
N LEU A 236 12.99 -12.88 4.33
CA LEU A 236 12.82 -11.43 4.19
C LEU A 236 13.93 -10.79 3.36
N GLN A 237 15.16 -11.25 3.57
CA GLN A 237 16.34 -10.69 2.90
C GLN A 237 16.46 -11.13 1.44
N PHE A 238 16.21 -12.40 1.15
CA PHE A 238 16.37 -12.97 -0.19
C PHE A 238 15.13 -12.88 -1.07
N CYS A 239 13.96 -12.54 -0.52
CA CYS A 239 12.73 -12.43 -1.28
C CYS A 239 12.91 -11.55 -2.52
N ARG A 240 12.63 -12.09 -3.70
CA ARG A 240 12.68 -11.39 -5.00
C ARG A 240 11.44 -11.71 -5.83
N PHE A 241 11.12 -10.81 -6.75
CA PHE A 241 9.90 -10.88 -7.57
C PHE A 241 10.18 -10.93 -9.08
N ASP A 242 11.45 -10.99 -9.47
CA ASP A 242 11.91 -10.97 -10.85
C ASP A 242 13.31 -11.59 -10.96
N ASN A 243 13.76 -11.84 -12.20
CA ASN A 243 15.13 -12.25 -12.45
C ASN A 243 16.10 -11.09 -12.29
N THR A 244 16.90 -11.14 -11.21
CA THR A 244 17.93 -10.13 -10.93
C THR A 244 19.00 -10.02 -12.01
N THR A 245 19.30 -11.10 -12.76
CA THR A 245 20.37 -11.10 -13.77
C THR A 245 20.01 -10.29 -15.02
N THR A 246 18.71 -10.05 -15.27
CA THR A 246 18.23 -9.27 -16.43
C THR A 246 17.66 -7.91 -16.02
N ARG A 247 17.71 -7.59 -14.72
CA ARG A 247 17.03 -6.42 -14.17
C ARG A 247 17.64 -5.11 -14.65
N GLU A 248 18.97 -5.03 -14.73
CA GLU A 248 19.68 -3.82 -15.16
C GLU A 248 19.24 -3.36 -16.56
N GLU A 249 19.07 -4.29 -17.50
CA GLU A 249 18.60 -3.97 -18.84
C GLU A 249 17.14 -3.51 -18.85
N ARG A 250 16.28 -4.17 -18.06
CA ARG A 250 14.86 -3.82 -17.96
C ARG A 250 14.65 -2.46 -17.29
N LEU A 251 15.47 -2.09 -16.31
CA LEU A 251 15.43 -0.79 -15.63
C LEU A 251 15.65 0.39 -16.58
N LYS A 252 16.33 0.18 -17.72
CA LYS A 252 16.52 1.21 -18.75
C LYS A 252 15.20 1.68 -19.38
N VAL A 253 14.17 0.84 -19.34
CA VAL A 253 12.86 1.10 -19.97
C VAL A 253 11.69 1.09 -18.98
N ASP A 254 11.80 0.34 -17.88
CA ASP A 254 10.75 0.19 -16.87
C ASP A 254 11.32 0.33 -15.46
N LYS A 255 11.03 1.46 -14.81
CA LYS A 255 11.44 1.71 -13.43
C LYS A 255 10.85 0.70 -12.44
N LEU A 256 9.76 0.01 -12.78
CA LEU A 256 9.13 -1.03 -11.96
C LEU A 256 9.65 -2.45 -12.25
N ALA A 257 10.74 -2.59 -13.02
CA ALA A 257 11.29 -3.88 -13.43
C ALA A 257 11.39 -4.92 -12.29
N ALA A 258 11.77 -4.49 -11.08
CA ALA A 258 11.95 -5.36 -9.92
C ALA A 258 10.67 -6.07 -9.42
N ILE A 259 9.48 -5.56 -9.77
CA ILE A 259 8.18 -6.13 -9.37
C ILE A 259 7.20 -6.28 -10.55
N ARG A 260 7.61 -5.88 -11.76
CA ARG A 260 6.74 -5.80 -12.95
C ARG A 260 5.95 -7.08 -13.20
N ASP A 261 6.62 -8.23 -13.15
CA ASP A 261 5.99 -9.51 -13.49
C ASP A 261 4.88 -9.84 -12.48
N LEU A 262 5.20 -9.81 -11.18
CA LEU A 262 4.23 -10.02 -10.11
C LEU A 262 3.08 -9.02 -10.17
N TRP A 263 3.39 -7.73 -10.37
CA TRP A 263 2.41 -6.66 -10.44
C TRP A 263 1.43 -6.86 -11.60
N THR A 264 1.94 -7.27 -12.77
CA THR A 264 1.11 -7.53 -13.95
C THR A 264 0.19 -8.72 -13.74
N MET A 265 0.71 -9.80 -13.15
CA MET A 265 -0.10 -10.96 -12.77
C MET A 265 -1.20 -10.54 -11.78
N PHE A 266 -0.86 -9.75 -10.76
CA PHE A 266 -1.80 -9.31 -9.73
C PHE A 266 -2.92 -8.44 -10.31
N LEU A 267 -2.59 -7.44 -11.13
CA LEU A 267 -3.59 -6.59 -11.78
C LEU A 267 -4.53 -7.39 -12.69
N ALA A 268 -4.02 -8.37 -13.42
CA ALA A 268 -4.84 -9.25 -14.24
C ALA A 268 -5.85 -10.04 -13.40
N ARG A 269 -5.48 -10.44 -12.16
CA ARG A 269 -6.43 -11.07 -11.23
C ARG A 269 -7.52 -10.11 -10.81
N LEU A 270 -7.18 -8.89 -10.38
CA LEU A 270 -8.18 -7.90 -9.94
C LEU A 270 -9.28 -7.67 -10.99
N GLN A 271 -8.90 -7.55 -12.26
CA GLN A 271 -9.83 -7.33 -13.38
C GLN A 271 -10.79 -8.50 -13.62
N ILE A 272 -10.38 -9.73 -13.32
CA ILE A 272 -11.19 -10.94 -13.55
C ILE A 272 -12.04 -11.26 -12.32
N CYS A 273 -11.57 -10.92 -11.12
CA CYS A 273 -12.23 -11.29 -9.86
C CYS A 273 -13.46 -10.43 -9.55
N TYR A 274 -13.53 -9.21 -10.08
CA TYR A 274 -14.61 -8.29 -9.76
C TYR A 274 -15.01 -7.42 -10.96
N MET A 275 -16.32 -7.36 -11.21
CA MET A 275 -16.93 -6.47 -12.20
C MET A 275 -17.51 -5.24 -11.48
N PRO A 276 -16.96 -4.03 -11.69
CA PRO A 276 -17.43 -2.84 -11.01
C PRO A 276 -18.85 -2.43 -11.42
N GLY A 277 -19.48 -1.65 -10.54
CA GLY A 277 -20.78 -1.02 -10.80
C GLY A 277 -20.70 0.19 -11.72
N GLY A 278 -21.81 0.93 -11.83
CA GLY A 278 -21.88 2.14 -12.65
C GLY A 278 -21.23 3.39 -12.07
N SER A 279 -20.61 3.28 -10.90
CA SER A 279 -19.91 4.38 -10.25
C SER A 279 -18.56 3.88 -9.79
N LEU A 280 -17.52 4.58 -10.21
CA LEU A 280 -16.12 4.31 -9.90
C LEU A 280 -15.49 5.56 -9.33
N THR A 281 -14.53 5.38 -8.45
CA THR A 281 -13.72 6.46 -7.88
C THR A 281 -12.29 6.20 -8.27
N VAL A 282 -11.64 7.23 -8.81
CA VAL A 282 -10.20 7.22 -9.08
C VAL A 282 -9.55 8.09 -8.02
N ASP A 283 -8.56 7.55 -7.34
CA ASP A 283 -7.83 8.26 -6.28
C ASP A 283 -6.37 7.79 -6.22
N GLU A 284 -5.53 8.57 -5.56
CA GLU A 284 -4.13 8.23 -5.32
C GLU A 284 -3.89 7.73 -3.89
N GLN A 285 -3.12 6.64 -3.79
CA GLN A 285 -2.57 6.12 -2.55
C GLN A 285 -1.06 6.37 -2.53
N LEU A 286 -0.58 6.98 -1.45
CA LEU A 286 0.85 7.08 -1.17
C LEU A 286 1.26 5.95 -0.22
N ILE A 287 2.24 5.14 -0.63
CA ILE A 287 2.88 4.14 0.24
C ILE A 287 4.17 4.77 0.81
N PRO A 288 4.20 5.14 2.10
CA PRO A 288 5.37 5.81 2.67
C PRO A 288 6.60 4.92 2.62
N THR A 289 7.71 5.46 2.14
CA THR A 289 8.99 4.73 2.16
C THR A 289 10.17 5.70 2.25
N ARG A 290 11.15 5.33 3.08
CA ARG A 290 12.45 6.01 3.14
C ARG A 290 13.50 5.33 2.26
N GLY A 291 13.14 4.23 1.61
CA GLY A 291 14.04 3.51 0.69
C GLY A 291 14.46 4.39 -0.48
N ARG A 292 15.65 4.10 -1.02
CA ARG A 292 16.12 4.69 -2.28
C ARG A 292 15.28 4.13 -3.42
N CYS A 293 14.60 5.01 -4.15
CA CYS A 293 13.69 4.65 -5.22
C CYS A 293 13.53 5.83 -6.19
N ASN A 294 13.83 5.62 -7.48
CA ASN A 294 13.90 6.69 -8.51
C ASN A 294 12.56 7.23 -8.98
N PHE A 295 11.48 6.77 -8.36
CA PHE A 295 10.10 7.19 -8.61
C PHE A 295 9.35 7.43 -7.30
N ARG A 296 10.10 7.70 -6.22
CA ARG A 296 9.55 8.24 -4.98
C ARG A 296 9.08 9.68 -5.22
N GLN A 297 7.95 10.03 -4.64
CA GLN A 297 7.37 11.37 -4.70
C GLN A 297 7.22 11.95 -3.30
N TYR A 298 7.31 13.28 -3.22
CA TYR A 298 6.99 14.06 -2.03
C TYR A 298 5.63 14.73 -2.20
N ILE A 299 4.65 14.37 -1.35
CA ILE A 299 3.31 14.92 -1.34
C ILE A 299 3.08 15.59 0.04
N PRO A 300 3.22 16.93 0.14
CA PRO A 300 3.17 17.64 1.43
C PRO A 300 1.89 17.43 2.23
N SER A 301 0.77 17.19 1.53
CA SER A 301 -0.57 17.07 2.09
C SER A 301 -0.89 15.68 2.64
N LYS A 302 -0.09 14.64 2.33
CA LYS A 302 -0.35 13.26 2.79
C LYS A 302 0.48 12.94 4.06
N PRO A 303 -0.06 12.15 5.01
CA PRO A 303 0.73 11.57 6.08
C PRO A 303 1.84 10.68 5.49
N GLY A 304 3.06 10.78 6.01
CA GLY A 304 4.20 10.07 5.42
C GLY A 304 4.56 10.61 4.03
N LYS A 305 4.80 11.93 3.98
CA LYS A 305 4.98 12.80 2.80
C LYS A 305 5.85 12.23 1.68
N ASP A 306 6.81 11.35 1.99
CA ASP A 306 7.69 10.71 1.02
C ASP A 306 7.30 9.24 0.79
N GLY A 307 6.99 8.89 -0.46
CA GLY A 307 6.55 7.53 -0.77
C GLY A 307 6.45 7.18 -2.24
N VAL A 308 6.00 5.95 -2.51
CA VAL A 308 5.61 5.51 -3.86
C VAL A 308 4.13 5.80 -4.04
N GLU A 309 3.79 6.59 -5.05
CA GLU A 309 2.41 6.93 -5.39
C GLU A 309 1.81 5.87 -6.33
N ILE A 310 0.59 5.43 -6.04
CA ILE A 310 -0.18 4.48 -6.84
C ILE A 310 -1.56 5.07 -7.10
N PHE A 311 -1.98 5.10 -8.36
CA PHE A 311 -3.34 5.46 -8.75
C PHE A 311 -4.21 4.21 -8.83
N TRP A 312 -5.37 4.25 -8.16
CA TRP A 312 -6.35 3.16 -8.14
C TRP A 312 -7.63 3.56 -8.87
N CYS A 313 -8.31 2.57 -9.43
CA CYS A 313 -9.63 2.66 -10.06
C CYS A 313 -10.34 1.31 -9.89
#